data_AF-A0A1K1PF20-F1
#
_entry.id   AF-A0A1K1PF20-F1
#
_cell.length_a   1.000
_cell.length_b   1.000
_cell.length_c   1.000
_cell.angle_alpha   90.00
_cell.angle_beta   90.00
_cell.angle_gamma   90.00
#
_symmetry.space_group_name_H-M   'P 1'
#
loop_
_entity.id
_entity.type
_entity.pdbx_description
1 polymer ?
#
loop_
_entity_poly.entity_id
_entity_poly.type
_entity_poly.pdbx_seq_one_letter_code
_entity_poly.pdbx_strand_id
1 'polypeptide(L)'
;MKFKHSRKTFRIRQEDMLKQLREEIVSGEKPAGSYLPSEKTLAEQFGLSNKSVRQVLDILVDERLIEKKPRIGNVVVNRQEQQTITLKLGHHSPILHESELKDLLAAFHKKHPHIHVQDVVLPSGSNPEVLKPYLDHGIIDVMTLNDYEFQNIVETGSGEYLTPLEPRPDIYPFLSEAFTADGRLLAQPFLFSPTILCYNRDHFTENGLPEPDDSWSWDDLFEAAGMLAEKNERIGFYFSYSQRNRCVALLLQHGAAFERDDEGRVKLCGTGLMNGIRFYKDVISNRIPPLPYEQEANFHAEDLLGQGKVSMIITTYLGINHLRKYKVNFEVAPLPGYDHPATHVIAIGLAVNRQSPNLEAARLLVDFLTQYSTQLVIRQKTLSLPAWQAAAEWAGEESIYRPSRFALFRELIPGFRYGGELGLSESEWNVFFKEVFMYWSGLETEESFCRRMEELL
;
A
#
# COMPACT_ATOMS: atom_id res chain seq x y z
N MET A 1 8.73 61.77 33.52
CA MET A 1 9.48 60.68 32.85
C MET A 1 8.49 59.69 32.26
N LYS A 2 8.40 59.56 30.92
CA LYS A 2 7.54 58.54 30.27
C LYS A 2 8.28 57.20 30.32
N PHE A 3 7.69 56.20 30.98
CA PHE A 3 8.22 54.82 31.04
C PHE A 3 8.31 54.22 29.62
N LYS A 4 9.53 54.08 29.10
CA LYS A 4 9.81 53.31 27.87
C LYS A 4 9.52 51.84 28.15
N HIS A 5 8.52 51.28 27.49
CA HIS A 5 8.18 49.86 27.58
C HIS A 5 9.33 49.01 27.01
N SER A 6 9.61 47.87 27.65
CA SER A 6 10.64 46.91 27.24
C SER A 6 10.33 46.29 25.87
N ARG A 7 11.36 46.05 25.04
CA ARG A 7 11.26 45.35 23.74
C ARG A 7 10.55 43.99 23.87
N LYS A 8 10.70 43.29 25.00
CA LYS A 8 10.06 41.99 25.27
C LYS A 8 8.54 42.12 25.40
N THR A 9 8.08 43.14 26.11
CA THR A 9 6.66 43.46 26.29
C THR A 9 5.98 43.84 24.97
N PHE A 10 6.74 44.42 24.04
CA PHE A 10 6.22 44.84 22.74
C PHE A 10 5.94 43.66 21.80
N ARG A 11 6.85 42.68 21.74
CA ARG A 11 6.69 41.48 20.90
C ARG A 11 5.50 40.62 21.35
N ILE A 12 5.33 40.48 22.67
CA ILE A 12 4.20 39.77 23.28
C ILE A 12 2.87 40.39 22.83
N ARG A 13 2.73 41.72 22.84
CA ARG A 13 1.50 42.40 22.38
C ARG A 13 1.21 42.18 20.89
N GLN A 14 2.24 42.05 20.05
CA GLN A 14 2.05 41.72 18.62
C GLN A 14 1.59 40.26 18.45
N GLU A 15 2.19 39.34 19.20
CA GLU A 15 1.81 37.92 19.23
C GLU A 15 0.36 37.75 19.74
N ASP A 16 -0.01 38.47 20.80
CA ASP A 16 -1.37 38.47 21.37
C ASP A 16 -2.41 39.00 20.36
N MET A 17 -2.11 40.13 19.71
CA MET A 17 -2.98 40.70 18.67
C MET A 17 -3.16 39.72 17.50
N LEU A 18 -2.07 39.12 17.02
CA LEU A 18 -2.11 38.17 15.91
C LEU A 18 -2.95 36.94 16.28
N LYS A 19 -2.71 36.39 17.48
CA LYS A 19 -3.42 35.21 17.99
C LYS A 19 -4.92 35.51 18.12
N GLN A 20 -5.28 36.61 18.79
CA GLN A 20 -6.67 36.98 19.00
C GLN A 20 -7.42 37.20 17.68
N LEU A 21 -6.86 38.01 16.76
CA LEU A 21 -7.52 38.26 15.47
C LEU A 21 -7.65 36.98 14.65
N ARG A 22 -6.66 36.09 14.69
CA ARG A 22 -6.73 34.79 14.01
C ARG A 22 -7.83 33.91 14.62
N GLU A 23 -7.93 33.83 15.95
CA GLU A 23 -8.97 33.07 16.65
C GLU A 23 -10.38 33.63 16.35
N GLU A 24 -10.56 34.95 16.38
CA GLU A 24 -11.83 35.61 16.07
C GLU A 24 -12.28 35.39 14.60
N ILE A 25 -11.33 35.36 13.66
CA ILE A 25 -11.62 35.05 12.24
C ILE A 25 -11.95 33.57 12.05
N VAL A 26 -11.18 32.66 12.66
CA VAL A 26 -11.35 31.20 12.49
C VAL A 26 -12.59 30.68 13.21
N SER A 27 -12.93 31.23 14.38
CA SER A 27 -14.13 30.89 15.15
C SER A 27 -15.43 31.41 14.52
N GLY A 28 -15.33 32.37 13.60
CA GLY A 28 -16.48 33.03 12.96
C GLY A 28 -17.06 34.20 13.74
N GLU A 29 -16.48 34.59 14.89
CA GLU A 29 -16.84 35.82 15.61
C GLU A 29 -16.67 37.07 14.74
N LYS A 30 -15.68 37.05 13.83
CA LYS A 30 -15.58 37.97 12.70
C LYS A 30 -15.94 37.25 11.41
N PRO A 31 -17.19 37.36 10.93
CA PRO A 31 -17.63 36.63 9.75
C PRO A 31 -16.93 37.12 8.49
N ALA A 32 -16.86 36.24 7.49
CA ALA A 32 -16.39 36.58 6.14
C ALA A 32 -17.09 37.82 5.58
N GLY A 33 -16.34 38.70 4.92
CA GLY A 33 -16.83 39.96 4.39
C GLY A 33 -16.98 41.08 5.44
N SER A 34 -16.81 40.77 6.74
CA SER A 34 -16.79 41.81 7.78
C SER A 34 -15.48 42.58 7.79
N TYR A 35 -15.54 43.79 8.33
CA TYR A 35 -14.38 44.67 8.45
C TYR A 35 -13.68 44.48 9.80
N LEU A 36 -12.35 44.41 9.78
CA LEU A 36 -11.58 44.55 11.01
C LEU A 36 -11.64 46.00 11.51
N PRO A 37 -11.47 46.24 12.83
CA PRO A 37 -11.31 47.59 13.35
C PRO A 37 -10.16 48.33 12.66
N SER A 38 -10.24 49.67 12.62
CA SER A 38 -9.22 50.49 11.97
C SER A 38 -7.85 50.32 12.63
N GLU A 39 -6.76 50.59 11.90
CA GLU A 39 -5.39 50.50 12.43
C GLU A 39 -5.23 51.27 13.74
N LYS A 40 -5.88 52.44 13.82
CA LYS A 40 -5.87 53.29 15.02
C LYS A 40 -6.58 52.63 16.21
N THR A 41 -7.72 51.99 15.96
CA THR A 41 -8.50 51.29 17.00
C THR A 41 -7.72 50.08 17.51
N LEU A 42 -7.10 49.32 16.62
CA LEU A 42 -6.25 48.17 16.98
C LEU A 42 -4.99 48.64 17.73
N ALA A 43 -4.41 49.77 17.34
CA ALA A 43 -3.26 50.35 18.03
C ALA A 43 -3.60 50.75 19.48
N GLU A 44 -4.79 51.32 19.69
CA GLU A 44 -5.29 51.68 21.02
C GLU A 44 -5.63 50.42 21.86
N GLN A 45 -6.34 49.45 21.27
CA GLN A 45 -6.77 48.22 21.94
C GLN A 45 -5.58 47.38 22.44
N PHE A 46 -4.56 47.20 21.60
CA PHE A 46 -3.41 46.34 21.91
C PHE A 46 -2.20 47.13 22.45
N GLY A 47 -2.31 48.46 22.61
CA GLY A 47 -1.23 49.32 23.09
C GLY A 47 0.01 49.24 22.19
N LEU A 48 -0.21 49.24 20.87
CA LEU A 48 0.80 49.11 19.81
C LEU A 48 0.93 50.42 19.00
N SER A 49 2.01 50.55 18.23
CA SER A 49 2.10 51.62 17.22
C SER A 49 1.35 51.21 15.94
N ASN A 50 0.83 52.19 15.18
CA ASN A 50 0.21 51.91 13.87
C ASN A 50 1.12 51.10 12.92
N LYS A 51 2.44 51.33 12.98
CA LYS A 51 3.41 50.56 12.19
C LYS A 51 3.39 49.07 12.55
N SER A 52 3.25 48.75 13.83
CA SER A 52 3.27 47.38 14.34
C SER A 52 1.95 46.66 14.13
N VAL A 53 0.84 47.40 14.21
CA VAL A 53 -0.48 46.91 13.77
C VAL A 53 -0.43 46.53 12.28
N ARG A 54 0.17 47.37 11.42
CA ARG A 54 0.36 47.02 10.00
C ARG A 54 1.15 45.74 9.80
N GLN A 55 2.24 45.55 10.52
CA GLN A 55 3.04 44.32 10.44
C GLN A 55 2.22 43.08 10.81
N VAL A 56 1.37 43.17 11.84
CA VAL A 56 0.47 42.06 12.22
C VAL A 56 -0.59 41.83 11.14
N LEU A 57 -1.17 42.90 10.59
CA LEU A 57 -2.13 42.80 9.51
C LEU A 57 -1.50 42.26 8.22
N ASP A 58 -0.24 42.59 7.92
CA ASP A 58 0.52 42.04 6.80
C ASP A 58 0.66 40.52 6.93
N ILE A 59 0.94 40.01 8.13
CA ILE A 59 0.96 38.56 8.40
C ILE A 59 -0.41 37.93 8.13
N LEU A 60 -1.50 38.56 8.57
CA LEU A 60 -2.86 38.06 8.31
C LEU A 60 -3.25 38.13 6.82
N VAL A 61 -2.69 39.08 6.07
CA VAL A 61 -2.83 39.15 4.59
C VAL A 61 -2.04 38.03 3.93
N ASP A 62 -0.80 37.79 4.36
CA ASP A 62 0.05 36.70 3.86
C ASP A 62 -0.58 35.33 4.15
N GLU A 63 -1.24 35.19 5.31
CA GLU A 63 -2.06 34.02 5.69
C GLU A 63 -3.41 33.93 4.96
N ARG A 64 -3.73 34.92 4.10
CA ARG A 64 -4.99 35.04 3.36
C ARG A 64 -6.24 35.02 4.24
N LEU A 65 -6.12 35.46 5.49
CA LEU A 65 -7.24 35.61 6.43
C LEU A 65 -7.97 36.93 6.23
N ILE A 66 -7.27 37.95 5.74
CA ILE A 66 -7.83 39.26 5.42
C ILE A 66 -7.28 39.80 4.10
N GLU A 67 -7.99 40.73 3.48
CA GLU A 67 -7.54 41.51 2.32
C GLU A 67 -7.57 43.02 2.62
N LYS A 68 -6.63 43.76 2.03
CA LYS A 68 -6.56 45.23 2.15
C LYS A 68 -7.34 45.89 1.02
N LYS A 69 -8.44 46.58 1.36
CA LYS A 69 -9.19 47.39 0.40
C LYS A 69 -8.80 48.87 0.51
N PRO A 70 -8.26 49.48 -0.58
CA PRO A 70 -7.92 50.90 -0.59
C PRO A 70 -9.10 51.77 -0.12
N ARG A 71 -8.84 52.68 0.82
CA ARG A 71 -9.82 53.64 1.40
C ARG A 71 -10.98 53.01 2.19
N ILE A 72 -11.01 51.69 2.40
CA ILE A 72 -12.10 50.98 3.08
C ILE A 72 -11.59 50.28 4.35
N GLY A 73 -10.39 49.69 4.34
CA GLY A 73 -9.80 49.02 5.50
C GLY A 73 -9.44 47.56 5.21
N ASN A 74 -9.35 46.74 6.26
CA ASN A 74 -9.06 45.31 6.14
C ASN A 74 -10.36 44.51 6.24
N VAL A 75 -10.60 43.63 5.27
CA VAL A 75 -11.82 42.80 5.18
C VAL A 75 -11.45 41.35 5.43
N VAL A 76 -12.24 40.64 6.24
CA VAL A 76 -12.08 39.20 6.43
C VAL A 76 -12.42 38.48 5.14
N VAL A 77 -11.48 37.68 4.62
CA VAL A 77 -11.65 36.97 3.35
C VAL A 77 -12.71 35.88 3.52
N ASN A 78 -13.56 35.72 2.51
CA ASN A 78 -14.51 34.62 2.46
C ASN A 78 -13.78 33.30 2.16
N ARG A 79 -13.49 32.52 3.19
CA ARG A 79 -12.88 31.19 3.02
C ARG A 79 -13.80 30.20 2.31
N GLN A 80 -15.13 30.45 2.24
CA GLN A 80 -16.06 29.64 1.45
C GLN A 80 -15.92 29.87 -0.07
N GLU A 81 -15.15 30.87 -0.50
CA GLU A 81 -14.73 31.04 -1.91
C GLU A 81 -13.31 30.52 -2.18
N GLN A 82 -12.69 29.77 -1.25
CA GLN A 82 -11.68 28.81 -1.67
C GLN A 82 -12.42 27.68 -2.38
N GLN A 83 -12.34 27.65 -3.72
CA GLN A 83 -12.83 26.54 -4.51
C GLN A 83 -12.45 25.23 -3.81
N THR A 84 -13.46 24.48 -3.37
CA THR A 84 -13.22 23.15 -2.79
C THR A 84 -12.57 22.32 -3.90
N ILE A 85 -11.35 21.87 -3.64
CA ILE A 85 -10.63 20.99 -4.57
C ILE A 85 -11.15 19.59 -4.34
N THR A 86 -11.69 18.95 -5.37
CA THR A 86 -12.01 17.52 -5.33
C THR A 86 -10.89 16.75 -6.01
N LEU A 87 -10.21 15.90 -5.24
CA LEU A 87 -9.27 14.91 -5.74
C LEU A 87 -9.99 13.56 -5.89
N LYS A 88 -9.65 12.81 -6.93
CA LYS A 88 -10.08 11.44 -7.12
C LYS A 88 -8.92 10.49 -6.86
N LEU A 89 -9.11 9.60 -5.88
CA LEU A 89 -8.16 8.55 -5.52
C LEU A 89 -8.61 7.21 -6.09
N GLY A 90 -7.95 6.75 -7.16
CA GLY A 90 -8.19 5.45 -7.75
C GLY A 90 -7.57 4.33 -6.92
N HIS A 91 -8.31 3.28 -6.60
CA HIS A 91 -7.77 2.15 -5.86
C HIS A 91 -8.48 0.82 -6.10
N HIS A 92 -7.83 -0.29 -5.74
CA HIS A 92 -8.49 -1.60 -5.68
C HIS A 92 -9.25 -1.76 -4.36
N SER A 93 -10.39 -2.45 -4.38
CA SER A 93 -11.28 -2.58 -3.21
C SER A 93 -10.60 -3.06 -1.91
N PRO A 94 -9.69 -4.07 -1.93
CA PRO A 94 -9.05 -4.58 -0.69
C PRO A 94 -8.31 -3.53 0.14
N ILE A 95 -7.74 -2.50 -0.50
CA ILE A 95 -6.95 -1.46 0.18
C ILE A 95 -7.75 -0.74 1.26
N LEU A 96 -9.08 -0.65 1.09
CA LEU A 96 -9.98 0.03 2.01
C LEU A 96 -9.88 -0.57 3.41
N HIS A 97 -9.80 -1.90 3.50
CA HIS A 97 -9.70 -2.63 4.75
C HIS A 97 -8.24 -2.90 5.15
N GLU A 98 -7.35 -3.12 4.18
CA GLU A 98 -5.92 -3.39 4.45
C GLU A 98 -5.18 -2.18 5.04
N SER A 99 -5.65 -0.95 4.78
CA SER A 99 -5.03 0.29 5.28
C SER A 99 -5.94 1.14 6.18
N GLU A 100 -7.19 0.73 6.40
CA GLU A 100 -8.23 1.61 6.97
C GLU A 100 -8.36 2.93 6.18
N LEU A 101 -8.28 2.88 4.84
CA LEU A 101 -8.17 4.07 3.98
C LEU A 101 -9.24 5.12 4.27
N LYS A 102 -10.48 4.71 4.57
CA LYS A 102 -11.57 5.63 4.90
C LYS A 102 -11.27 6.48 6.15
N ASP A 103 -10.70 5.88 7.19
CA ASP A 103 -10.27 6.59 8.39
C ASP A 103 -9.12 7.55 8.09
N LEU A 104 -8.17 7.11 7.24
CA LEU A 104 -7.04 7.95 6.83
C LEU A 104 -7.51 9.17 6.02
N LEU A 105 -8.45 8.98 5.10
CA LEU A 105 -9.05 10.06 4.32
C LEU A 105 -9.88 11.01 5.20
N ALA A 106 -10.62 10.49 6.19
CA ALA A 106 -11.32 11.33 7.15
C ALA A 106 -10.34 12.20 7.98
N ALA A 107 -9.20 11.65 8.39
CA ALA A 107 -8.14 12.39 9.05
C ALA A 107 -7.50 13.45 8.12
N PHE A 108 -7.34 13.13 6.83
CA PHE A 108 -6.90 14.07 5.82
C PHE A 108 -7.88 15.24 5.66
N HIS A 109 -9.18 14.97 5.49
CA HIS A 109 -10.22 16.01 5.35
C HIS A 109 -10.28 16.92 6.58
N LYS A 110 -10.07 16.38 7.79
CA LYS A 110 -10.00 17.19 9.01
C LYS A 110 -8.82 18.15 9.00
N LYS A 111 -7.66 17.72 8.49
CA LYS A 111 -6.44 18.54 8.39
C LYS A 111 -6.49 19.52 7.20
N HIS A 112 -7.20 19.14 6.14
CA HIS A 112 -7.31 19.89 4.88
C HIS A 112 -8.78 20.07 4.48
N PRO A 113 -9.57 20.89 5.20
CA PRO A 113 -11.02 21.00 5.00
C PRO A 113 -11.44 21.62 3.66
N HIS A 114 -10.49 22.14 2.88
CA HIS A 114 -10.68 22.71 1.54
C HIS A 114 -10.40 21.69 0.42
N ILE A 115 -9.94 20.48 0.78
CA ILE A 115 -9.67 19.39 -0.16
C ILE A 115 -10.58 18.23 0.20
N HIS A 116 -11.47 17.88 -0.72
CA HIS A 116 -12.26 16.67 -0.66
C HIS A 116 -11.57 15.58 -1.47
N VAL A 117 -11.53 14.35 -0.95
CA VAL A 117 -10.98 13.19 -1.66
C VAL A 117 -12.13 12.23 -1.87
N GLN A 118 -12.43 11.96 -3.14
CA GLN A 118 -13.39 10.97 -3.57
C GLN A 118 -12.62 9.69 -3.95
N ASP A 119 -12.90 8.58 -3.26
CA ASP A 119 -12.36 7.29 -3.64
C ASP A 119 -13.10 6.73 -4.86
N VAL A 120 -12.34 6.13 -5.79
CA VAL A 120 -12.84 5.51 -7.02
C VAL A 120 -12.29 4.10 -7.08
N VAL A 121 -13.17 3.11 -7.01
CA VAL A 121 -12.77 1.71 -7.18
C VAL A 121 -12.39 1.49 -8.64
N LEU A 122 -11.13 1.14 -8.87
CA LEU A 122 -10.64 0.76 -10.18
C LEU A 122 -11.06 -0.68 -10.49
N PRO A 123 -11.37 -1.00 -11.75
CA PRO A 123 -11.63 -2.38 -12.15
C PRO A 123 -10.42 -3.26 -11.81
N SER A 124 -10.68 -4.44 -11.28
CA SER A 124 -9.65 -5.44 -11.05
C SER A 124 -9.10 -5.94 -12.40
N GLY A 125 -7.81 -5.79 -12.62
CA GLY A 125 -7.13 -6.28 -13.82
C GLY A 125 -5.90 -5.44 -14.16
N SER A 126 -4.78 -6.11 -14.40
CA SER A 126 -3.48 -5.51 -14.70
C SER A 126 -3.37 -4.91 -16.11
N ASN A 127 -4.46 -4.81 -16.88
CA ASN A 127 -4.39 -4.39 -18.27
C ASN A 127 -4.23 -2.86 -18.38
N PRO A 128 -3.12 -2.34 -18.94
CA PRO A 128 -2.89 -0.90 -19.11
C PRO A 128 -3.96 -0.25 -19.97
N GLU A 129 -4.61 -0.99 -20.88
CA GLU A 129 -5.75 -0.48 -21.67
C GLU A 129 -6.97 -0.13 -20.80
N VAL A 130 -7.09 -0.75 -19.62
CA VAL A 130 -8.15 -0.44 -18.65
C VAL A 130 -7.78 0.79 -17.85
N LEU A 131 -6.51 0.94 -17.44
CA LEU A 131 -6.05 2.07 -16.63
C LEU A 131 -5.82 3.35 -17.44
N LYS A 132 -5.40 3.23 -18.70
CA LYS A 132 -5.06 4.36 -19.58
C LYS A 132 -6.20 5.37 -19.73
N PRO A 133 -7.47 4.99 -19.94
CA PRO A 133 -8.58 5.94 -19.96
C PRO A 133 -8.77 6.74 -18.65
N TYR A 134 -8.34 6.20 -17.51
CA TYR A 134 -8.39 6.91 -16.22
C TYR A 134 -7.19 7.85 -16.01
N LEU A 135 -6.06 7.51 -16.64
CA LEU A 135 -4.85 8.35 -16.67
C LEU A 135 -5.01 9.51 -17.64
N ASP A 136 -5.54 9.22 -18.83
CA ASP A 136 -5.87 10.19 -19.86
C ASP A 136 -6.93 11.17 -19.34
N HIS A 137 -6.70 12.46 -19.61
CA HIS A 137 -7.57 13.57 -19.20
C HIS A 137 -7.67 13.83 -17.69
N GLY A 138 -6.80 13.24 -16.87
CA GLY A 138 -6.74 13.52 -15.43
C GLY A 138 -8.02 13.11 -14.68
N ILE A 139 -8.69 12.04 -15.11
CA ILE A 139 -9.89 11.53 -14.43
C ILE A 139 -9.56 11.07 -13.01
N ILE A 140 -8.39 10.50 -12.80
CA ILE A 140 -7.85 10.13 -11.48
C ILE A 140 -6.64 11.01 -11.18
N ASP A 141 -6.60 11.60 -9.97
CA ASP A 141 -5.52 12.49 -9.53
C ASP A 141 -4.38 11.71 -8.86
N VAL A 142 -4.75 10.73 -8.02
CA VAL A 142 -3.83 9.84 -7.30
C VAL A 142 -4.34 8.42 -7.45
N MET A 143 -3.45 7.43 -7.58
CA MET A 143 -3.86 6.03 -7.59
C MET A 143 -2.94 5.15 -6.77
N THR A 144 -3.49 4.06 -6.23
CA THR A 144 -2.70 2.95 -5.71
C THR A 144 -2.30 2.03 -6.86
N LEU A 145 -1.03 1.63 -6.92
CA LEU A 145 -0.50 0.67 -7.89
C LEU A 145 0.21 -0.44 -7.14
N ASN A 146 -0.06 -1.69 -7.49
CA ASN A 146 0.85 -2.78 -7.11
C ASN A 146 2.13 -2.72 -7.97
N ASP A 147 3.21 -3.36 -7.52
CA ASP A 147 4.51 -3.39 -8.19
C ASP A 147 4.42 -3.88 -9.65
N TYR A 148 3.67 -4.96 -9.91
CA TYR A 148 3.47 -5.47 -11.27
C TYR A 148 2.63 -4.52 -12.15
N GLU A 149 1.67 -3.78 -11.59
CA GLU A 149 0.87 -2.79 -12.34
C GLU A 149 1.75 -1.61 -12.73
N PHE A 150 2.61 -1.18 -11.81
CA PHE A 150 3.61 -0.18 -12.06
C PHE A 150 4.60 -0.61 -13.15
N GLN A 151 5.14 -1.83 -13.07
CA GLN A 151 6.02 -2.39 -14.10
C GLN A 151 5.34 -2.39 -15.46
N ASN A 152 4.09 -2.85 -15.55
CA ASN A 152 3.34 -2.88 -16.80
C ASN A 152 3.12 -1.47 -17.39
N ILE A 153 2.82 -0.47 -16.54
CA ILE A 153 2.69 0.93 -16.96
C ILE A 153 4.02 1.44 -17.55
N VAL A 154 5.15 1.10 -16.94
CA VAL A 154 6.48 1.51 -17.41
C VAL A 154 6.84 0.80 -18.72
N GLU A 155 6.68 -0.52 -18.79
CA GLU A 155 7.00 -1.35 -19.97
C GLU A 155 6.19 -0.94 -21.21
N THR A 156 4.93 -0.55 -21.02
CA THR A 156 4.07 -0.08 -22.12
C THR A 156 4.28 1.40 -22.49
N GLY A 157 5.27 2.07 -21.88
CA GLY A 157 5.57 3.49 -22.13
C GLY A 157 4.59 4.47 -21.49
N SER A 158 3.65 4.00 -20.67
CA SER A 158 2.68 4.85 -19.95
C SER A 158 3.24 5.46 -18.66
N GLY A 159 4.51 5.21 -18.33
CA GLY A 159 5.18 5.81 -17.16
C GLY A 159 5.26 7.34 -17.21
N GLU A 160 5.20 7.95 -18.40
CA GLU A 160 5.21 9.43 -18.56
C GLU A 160 4.01 10.12 -17.92
N TYR A 161 2.89 9.40 -17.74
CA TYR A 161 1.70 9.87 -17.06
C TYR A 161 1.88 9.98 -15.54
N LEU A 162 2.97 9.44 -14.98
CA LEU A 162 3.23 9.49 -13.54
C LEU A 162 4.18 10.64 -13.20
N THR A 163 3.82 11.41 -12.18
CA THR A 163 4.62 12.52 -11.69
C THR A 163 5.80 12.00 -10.88
N PRO A 164 7.05 12.41 -11.17
CA PRO A 164 8.19 12.12 -10.33
C PRO A 164 8.00 12.67 -8.92
N LEU A 165 8.38 11.86 -7.94
CA LEU A 165 8.29 12.15 -6.51
C LEU A 165 9.69 12.09 -5.89
N GLU A 166 9.89 12.88 -4.84
CA GLU A 166 11.14 12.82 -4.08
C GLU A 166 11.16 11.54 -3.22
N PRO A 167 12.22 10.71 -3.27
CA PRO A 167 12.35 9.55 -2.41
C PRO A 167 12.37 9.92 -0.93
N ARG A 168 11.81 9.05 -0.09
CA ARG A 168 11.83 9.22 1.37
C ARG A 168 12.92 8.33 1.97
N PRO A 169 13.87 8.87 2.76
CA PRO A 169 14.96 8.09 3.33
C PRO A 169 14.50 7.09 4.40
N ASP A 170 13.30 7.28 4.96
CA ASP A 170 12.72 6.43 6.00
C ASP A 170 11.98 5.19 5.44
N ILE A 171 11.94 5.03 4.11
CA ILE A 171 11.35 3.88 3.43
C ILE A 171 12.44 2.86 3.12
N TYR A 172 12.10 1.57 3.20
CA TYR A 172 13.02 0.51 2.79
C TYR A 172 13.48 0.68 1.33
N PRO A 173 14.78 0.58 1.02
CA PRO A 173 15.29 0.76 -0.34
C PRO A 173 14.63 -0.13 -1.40
N PHE A 174 14.44 -1.42 -1.09
CA PHE A 174 13.82 -2.37 -2.01
C PHE A 174 12.39 -1.97 -2.44
N LEU A 175 11.67 -1.23 -1.59
CA LEU A 175 10.34 -0.71 -1.94
C LEU A 175 10.41 0.50 -2.86
N SER A 176 11.37 1.40 -2.65
CA SER A 176 11.55 2.56 -3.55
C SER A 176 12.08 2.12 -4.93
N GLU A 177 12.95 1.13 -4.96
CA GLU A 177 13.45 0.52 -6.20
C GLU A 177 12.31 -0.06 -7.04
N ALA A 178 11.33 -0.74 -6.42
CA ALA A 178 10.18 -1.31 -7.11
C ALA A 178 9.31 -0.29 -7.86
N PHE A 179 9.35 0.99 -7.48
CA PHE A 179 8.58 2.08 -8.09
C PHE A 179 9.46 3.13 -8.81
N THR A 180 10.71 2.77 -9.09
CA THR A 180 11.67 3.64 -9.79
C THR A 180 11.83 3.20 -11.25
N ALA A 181 11.70 4.15 -12.17
CA ALA A 181 11.99 3.95 -13.60
C ALA A 181 12.86 5.11 -14.11
N ASP A 182 13.85 4.81 -14.95
CA ASP A 182 14.81 5.80 -15.47
C ASP A 182 15.45 6.68 -14.37
N GLY A 183 15.75 6.08 -13.21
CA GLY A 183 16.32 6.77 -12.06
C GLY A 183 15.38 7.75 -11.36
N ARG A 184 14.07 7.70 -11.63
CA ARG A 184 13.04 8.55 -11.01
C ARG A 184 12.01 7.70 -10.29
N LEU A 185 11.72 8.05 -9.04
CA LEU A 185 10.62 7.45 -8.30
C LEU A 185 9.29 8.00 -8.84
N LEU A 186 8.40 7.10 -9.29
CA LEU A 186 7.14 7.46 -9.94
C LEU A 186 5.90 7.08 -9.12
N ALA A 187 6.07 6.28 -8.06
CA ALA A 187 5.08 6.05 -7.02
C ALA A 187 5.75 6.00 -5.65
N GLN A 188 5.14 6.61 -4.64
CA GLN A 188 5.63 6.56 -3.27
C GLN A 188 5.17 5.27 -2.58
N PRO A 189 6.08 4.44 -2.04
CA PRO A 189 5.68 3.22 -1.35
C PRO A 189 4.70 3.47 -0.21
N PHE A 190 3.64 2.67 -0.15
CA PHE A 190 2.55 2.81 0.80
C PHE A 190 2.41 1.58 1.71
N LEU A 191 2.35 0.38 1.12
CA LEU A 191 2.31 -0.91 1.84
C LEU A 191 3.26 -1.90 1.19
N PHE A 192 3.64 -2.93 1.95
CA PHE A 192 4.28 -4.11 1.38
C PHE A 192 3.82 -5.38 2.09
N SER A 193 4.03 -6.54 1.46
CA SER A 193 3.50 -7.79 1.98
C SER A 193 4.23 -9.00 1.40
N PRO A 194 5.10 -9.67 2.19
CA PRO A 194 5.68 -10.93 1.75
C PRO A 194 4.65 -12.06 1.77
N THR A 195 4.94 -13.08 0.96
CA THR A 195 4.23 -14.34 1.02
C THR A 195 4.75 -15.17 2.20
N ILE A 196 3.82 -15.68 3.01
CA ILE A 196 4.10 -16.38 4.27
C ILE A 196 3.19 -17.60 4.42
N LEU A 197 3.57 -18.49 5.33
CA LEU A 197 2.67 -19.51 5.86
C LEU A 197 1.89 -18.92 7.04
N CYS A 198 0.58 -19.15 7.07
CA CYS A 198 -0.29 -18.83 8.21
C CYS A 198 -1.00 -20.11 8.64
N TYR A 199 -1.09 -20.35 9.95
CA TYR A 199 -1.66 -21.59 10.46
C TYR A 199 -2.46 -21.39 11.75
N ASN A 200 -3.44 -22.27 11.97
CA ASN A 200 -4.24 -22.31 13.18
C ASN A 200 -3.50 -23.11 14.27
N ARG A 201 -3.07 -22.43 15.34
CA ARG A 201 -2.28 -23.03 16.43
C ARG A 201 -3.05 -24.07 17.25
N ASP A 202 -4.37 -23.88 17.37
CA ASP A 202 -5.20 -24.79 18.16
C ASP A 202 -5.18 -26.19 17.52
N HIS A 203 -5.24 -26.28 16.19
CA HIS A 203 -5.19 -27.55 15.48
C HIS A 203 -3.87 -28.31 15.71
N PHE A 204 -2.74 -27.60 15.81
CA PHE A 204 -1.44 -28.20 16.13
C PHE A 204 -1.39 -28.71 17.57
N THR A 205 -1.87 -27.89 18.50
CA THR A 205 -1.93 -28.22 19.93
C THR A 205 -2.82 -29.44 20.18
N GLU A 206 -3.99 -29.49 19.56
CA GLU A 206 -4.96 -30.58 19.66
C GLU A 206 -4.40 -31.92 19.17
N ASN A 207 -3.55 -31.90 18.14
CA ASN A 207 -2.93 -33.10 17.57
C ASN A 207 -1.55 -33.41 18.15
N GLY A 208 -1.04 -32.59 19.08
CA GLY A 208 0.28 -32.77 19.68
C GLY A 208 1.44 -32.65 18.68
N LEU A 209 1.26 -31.82 17.64
CA LEU A 209 2.26 -31.61 16.58
C LEU A 209 3.12 -30.38 16.85
N PRO A 210 4.41 -30.39 16.45
CA PRO A 210 5.23 -29.18 16.46
C PRO A 210 4.69 -28.13 15.48
N GLU A 211 4.74 -26.86 15.88
CA GLU A 211 4.34 -25.74 15.02
C GLU A 211 5.36 -25.50 13.88
N PRO A 212 4.95 -24.94 12.72
CA PRO A 212 5.85 -24.57 11.64
C PRO A 212 6.96 -23.58 12.02
N ASP A 213 8.18 -23.86 11.58
CA ASP A 213 9.36 -22.99 11.75
C ASP A 213 10.18 -22.83 10.46
N ASP A 214 11.36 -22.23 10.56
CA ASP A 214 12.27 -21.96 9.44
C ASP A 214 13.04 -23.20 8.94
N SER A 215 12.97 -24.31 9.66
CA SER A 215 13.61 -25.58 9.27
C SER A 215 12.72 -26.49 8.42
N TRP A 216 11.43 -26.16 8.31
CA TRP A 216 10.46 -26.98 7.58
C TRP A 216 10.76 -27.06 6.08
N SER A 217 10.81 -28.29 5.58
CA SER A 217 10.73 -28.61 4.15
C SER A 217 9.29 -28.71 3.68
N TRP A 218 9.08 -28.72 2.36
CA TRP A 218 7.76 -28.98 1.79
C TRP A 218 7.20 -30.36 2.18
N ASP A 219 8.07 -31.37 2.35
CA ASP A 219 7.65 -32.70 2.80
C ASP A 219 7.15 -32.68 4.26
N ASP A 220 7.83 -31.94 5.15
CA ASP A 220 7.37 -31.75 6.54
C ASP A 220 5.99 -31.08 6.57
N LEU A 221 5.77 -30.07 5.71
CA LEU A 221 4.46 -29.43 5.58
C LEU A 221 3.39 -30.42 5.12
N PHE A 222 3.66 -31.24 4.11
CA PHE A 222 2.68 -32.21 3.61
C PHE A 222 2.39 -33.33 4.61
N GLU A 223 3.40 -33.79 5.35
CA GLU A 223 3.22 -34.75 6.44
C GLU A 223 2.33 -34.18 7.55
N ALA A 224 2.64 -32.97 8.04
CA ALA A 224 1.83 -32.29 9.03
C ALA A 224 0.40 -32.03 8.53
N ALA A 225 0.24 -31.63 7.26
CA ALA A 225 -1.07 -31.44 6.64
C ALA A 225 -1.88 -32.74 6.62
N GLY A 226 -1.25 -33.88 6.34
CA GLY A 226 -1.88 -35.19 6.39
C GLY A 226 -2.37 -35.57 7.79
N MET A 227 -1.57 -35.28 8.82
CA MET A 227 -1.93 -35.52 10.23
C MET A 227 -3.03 -34.58 10.72
N LEU A 228 -3.07 -33.34 10.23
CA LEU A 228 -4.06 -32.34 10.61
C LEU A 228 -5.39 -32.49 9.87
N ALA A 229 -5.44 -33.21 8.76
CA ALA A 229 -6.64 -33.34 7.95
C ALA A 229 -7.71 -34.23 8.62
N GLU A 230 -8.96 -33.78 8.61
CA GLU A 230 -10.12 -34.56 9.05
C GLU A 230 -11.14 -34.64 7.92
N LYS A 231 -11.50 -35.88 7.56
CA LYS A 231 -12.36 -36.14 6.41
C LYS A 231 -13.69 -35.39 6.52
N ASN A 232 -14.02 -34.61 5.48
CA ASN A 232 -15.22 -33.77 5.37
C ASN A 232 -15.35 -32.63 6.40
N GLU A 233 -14.31 -32.40 7.20
CA GLU A 233 -14.36 -31.40 8.28
C GLU A 233 -13.26 -30.36 8.15
N ARG A 234 -12.02 -30.82 7.91
CA ARG A 234 -10.83 -29.98 7.96
C ARG A 234 -9.81 -30.40 6.91
N ILE A 235 -9.35 -29.43 6.13
CA ILE A 235 -8.23 -29.57 5.20
C ILE A 235 -6.94 -29.21 5.93
N GLY A 236 -5.91 -30.05 5.86
CA GLY A 236 -4.64 -29.78 6.53
C GLY A 236 -3.90 -28.57 5.94
N PHE A 237 -3.85 -28.47 4.61
CA PHE A 237 -3.17 -27.39 3.91
C PHE A 237 -3.91 -26.99 2.63
N TYR A 238 -4.03 -25.69 2.38
CA TYR A 238 -4.66 -25.16 1.17
C TYR A 238 -4.14 -23.77 0.79
N PHE A 239 -4.10 -23.46 -0.50
CA PHE A 239 -4.01 -22.09 -1.00
C PHE A 239 -4.71 -21.98 -2.35
N SER A 240 -5.20 -20.78 -2.66
CA SER A 240 -5.81 -20.49 -3.97
C SER A 240 -4.75 -20.47 -5.07
N TYR A 241 -4.69 -21.55 -5.85
CA TYR A 241 -3.66 -21.74 -6.89
C TYR A 241 -3.82 -20.81 -8.11
N SER A 242 -4.94 -20.11 -8.22
CA SER A 242 -5.20 -19.08 -9.24
C SER A 242 -4.50 -17.74 -8.93
N GLN A 243 -4.02 -17.53 -7.70
CA GLN A 243 -3.37 -16.28 -7.32
C GLN A 243 -1.90 -16.26 -7.78
N ARG A 244 -1.55 -15.27 -8.61
CA ARG A 244 -0.22 -15.09 -9.20
C ARG A 244 0.91 -15.10 -8.17
N ASN A 245 0.75 -14.40 -7.05
CA ASN A 245 1.76 -14.32 -5.99
C ASN A 245 2.13 -15.69 -5.38
N ARG A 246 1.22 -16.67 -5.38
CA ARG A 246 1.49 -18.04 -4.90
C ARG A 246 2.41 -18.78 -5.86
N CYS A 247 2.08 -18.72 -7.15
CA CYS A 247 2.91 -19.26 -8.22
C CYS A 247 4.31 -18.64 -8.19
N VAL A 248 4.40 -17.31 -8.20
CA VAL A 248 5.67 -16.58 -8.21
C VAL A 248 6.53 -16.95 -7.00
N ALA A 249 5.96 -16.99 -5.79
CA ALA A 249 6.70 -17.38 -4.59
C ALA A 249 7.35 -18.77 -4.71
N LEU A 250 6.61 -19.78 -5.19
CA LEU A 250 7.12 -21.14 -5.32
C LEU A 250 8.15 -21.29 -6.45
N LEU A 251 7.99 -20.55 -7.55
CA LEU A 251 8.97 -20.53 -8.64
C LEU A 251 10.31 -19.90 -8.19
N LEU A 252 10.25 -18.79 -7.45
CA LEU A 252 11.45 -18.11 -6.94
C LEU A 252 12.29 -18.99 -6.01
N GLN A 253 11.68 -19.89 -5.23
CA GLN A 253 12.40 -20.82 -4.36
C GLN A 253 13.26 -21.84 -5.13
N HIS A 254 13.00 -22.07 -6.41
CA HIS A 254 13.80 -22.98 -7.24
C HIS A 254 15.07 -22.32 -7.82
N GLY A 255 15.33 -21.04 -7.49
CA GLY A 255 16.58 -20.36 -7.79
C GLY A 255 16.87 -20.14 -9.28
N ALA A 256 15.87 -20.30 -10.15
CA ALA A 256 16.01 -20.20 -11.59
C ALA A 256 15.04 -19.15 -12.15
N ALA A 257 15.46 -18.48 -13.22
CA ALA A 257 14.68 -17.52 -13.97
C ALA A 257 14.52 -17.99 -15.42
N PHE A 258 13.67 -17.33 -16.19
CA PHE A 258 13.62 -17.45 -17.64
C PHE A 258 14.87 -16.79 -18.23
N GLU A 259 15.94 -17.59 -18.34
CA GLU A 259 17.20 -17.16 -18.91
C GLU A 259 17.07 -16.99 -20.43
N ARG A 260 17.66 -15.90 -20.93
CA ARG A 260 17.73 -15.57 -22.36
C ARG A 260 19.14 -15.76 -22.87
N ASP A 261 19.26 -16.32 -24.07
CA ASP A 261 20.54 -16.36 -24.78
C ASP A 261 20.91 -15.00 -25.39
N ASP A 262 22.08 -14.91 -26.03
CA ASP A 262 22.58 -13.69 -26.68
C ASP A 262 21.66 -13.18 -27.80
N GLU A 263 20.81 -14.05 -28.35
CA GLU A 263 19.80 -13.72 -29.34
C GLU A 263 18.42 -13.39 -28.72
N GLY A 264 18.32 -13.35 -27.39
CA GLY A 264 17.13 -13.01 -26.64
C GLY A 264 16.13 -14.17 -26.46
N ARG A 265 16.46 -15.37 -26.95
CA ARG A 265 15.54 -16.53 -26.91
C ARG A 265 15.56 -17.16 -25.53
N VAL A 266 14.38 -17.60 -25.08
CA VAL A 266 14.24 -18.29 -23.80
C VAL A 266 14.45 -19.79 -24.00
N LYS A 267 15.08 -20.43 -23.02
CA LYS A 267 15.08 -21.90 -22.88
C LYS A 267 14.39 -22.28 -21.59
N LEU A 268 13.39 -23.15 -21.67
CA LEU A 268 12.66 -23.64 -20.50
C LEU A 268 12.92 -25.12 -20.24
N CYS A 269 12.97 -25.94 -21.30
CA CYS A 269 13.12 -27.38 -21.13
C CYS A 269 14.47 -27.74 -20.50
N GLY A 270 14.43 -28.58 -19.45
CA GLY A 270 15.63 -29.03 -18.73
C GLY A 270 16.26 -27.98 -17.82
N THR A 271 15.59 -26.85 -17.56
CA THR A 271 16.06 -25.82 -16.62
C THR A 271 15.57 -26.06 -15.19
N GLY A 272 16.21 -25.41 -14.21
CA GLY A 272 15.73 -25.40 -12.82
C GLY A 272 14.34 -24.78 -12.67
N LEU A 273 13.97 -23.85 -13.55
CA LEU A 273 12.66 -23.21 -13.53
C LEU A 273 11.54 -24.19 -13.90
N MET A 274 11.78 -25.08 -14.86
CA MET A 274 10.83 -26.15 -15.18
C MET A 274 10.64 -27.11 -14.01
N ASN A 275 11.65 -27.31 -13.15
CA ASN A 275 11.46 -28.07 -11.91
C ASN A 275 10.48 -27.37 -10.97
N GLY A 276 10.55 -26.04 -10.85
CA GLY A 276 9.57 -25.25 -10.09
C GLY A 276 8.15 -25.32 -10.66
N ILE A 277 8.00 -25.22 -11.98
CA ILE A 277 6.70 -25.36 -12.66
C ILE A 277 6.11 -26.75 -12.46
N ARG A 278 6.96 -27.80 -12.50
CA ARG A 278 6.57 -29.19 -12.23
C ARG A 278 6.19 -29.41 -10.78
N PHE A 279 6.96 -28.83 -9.85
CA PHE A 279 6.63 -28.86 -8.42
C PHE A 279 5.27 -28.20 -8.17
N TYR A 280 5.03 -27.00 -8.71
CA TYR A 280 3.74 -26.33 -8.57
C TYR A 280 2.59 -27.19 -9.12
N LYS A 281 2.79 -27.84 -10.27
CA LYS A 281 1.83 -28.81 -10.82
C LYS A 281 1.55 -29.96 -9.87
N ASP A 282 2.58 -30.58 -9.30
CA ASP A 282 2.42 -31.68 -8.34
C ASP A 282 1.63 -31.23 -7.11
N VAL A 283 1.93 -30.03 -6.60
CA VAL A 283 1.23 -29.48 -5.44
C VAL A 283 -0.27 -29.36 -5.71
N ILE A 284 -0.65 -28.68 -6.79
CA ILE A 284 -2.06 -28.40 -7.12
C ILE A 284 -2.83 -29.64 -7.61
N SER A 285 -2.12 -30.65 -8.12
CA SER A 285 -2.75 -31.87 -8.65
C SER A 285 -2.85 -32.99 -7.60
N ASN A 286 -1.85 -33.09 -6.71
CA ASN A 286 -1.64 -34.28 -5.89
C ASN A 286 -1.44 -34.00 -4.39
N ARG A 287 -1.08 -32.77 -3.97
CA ARG A 287 -0.75 -32.47 -2.56
C ARG A 287 -1.78 -31.64 -1.83
N ILE A 288 -2.63 -30.90 -2.54
CA ILE A 288 -3.77 -30.19 -1.95
C ILE A 288 -5.09 -30.75 -2.49
N PRO A 289 -6.15 -30.84 -1.67
CA PRO A 289 -7.45 -31.24 -2.17
C PRO A 289 -8.03 -30.16 -3.09
N PRO A 290 -8.74 -30.53 -4.17
CA PRO A 290 -9.47 -29.56 -4.97
C PRO A 290 -10.61 -28.97 -4.13
N LEU A 291 -10.80 -27.65 -4.23
CA LEU A 291 -11.99 -26.97 -3.72
C LEU A 291 -12.90 -26.60 -4.90
N PRO A 292 -13.79 -27.51 -5.34
CA PRO A 292 -14.75 -27.16 -6.36
C PRO A 292 -15.63 -26.02 -5.84
N TYR A 293 -16.00 -25.10 -6.72
CA TYR A 293 -16.81 -23.91 -6.42
C TYR A 293 -16.11 -22.82 -5.61
N GLU A 294 -14.78 -22.82 -5.49
CA GLU A 294 -14.02 -21.76 -4.80
C GLU A 294 -14.42 -20.36 -5.30
N GLN A 295 -14.53 -20.17 -6.62
CA GLN A 295 -14.88 -18.89 -7.23
C GLN A 295 -16.34 -18.52 -6.99
N GLU A 296 -17.27 -19.45 -7.21
CA GLU A 296 -18.71 -19.22 -7.05
C GLU A 296 -19.10 -18.95 -5.59
N ALA A 297 -18.46 -19.66 -4.67
CA ALA A 297 -18.63 -19.46 -3.23
C ALA A 297 -17.82 -18.25 -2.71
N ASN A 298 -16.94 -17.69 -3.54
CA ASN A 298 -16.02 -16.61 -3.22
C ASN A 298 -15.21 -16.91 -1.94
N PHE A 299 -14.70 -18.14 -1.86
CA PHE A 299 -13.90 -18.59 -0.71
C PHE A 299 -12.49 -18.03 -0.77
N HIS A 300 -12.09 -17.34 0.29
CA HIS A 300 -10.70 -16.99 0.55
C HIS A 300 -10.09 -18.04 1.49
N ALA A 301 -8.86 -18.47 1.23
CA ALA A 301 -8.16 -19.42 2.09
C ALA A 301 -8.09 -18.94 3.55
N GLU A 302 -7.94 -17.62 3.73
CA GLU A 302 -7.98 -16.95 5.03
C GLU A 302 -9.33 -17.10 5.73
N ASP A 303 -10.44 -17.00 5.00
CA ASP A 303 -11.77 -17.23 5.57
C ASP A 303 -11.96 -18.67 6.04
N LEU A 304 -11.44 -19.63 5.28
CA LEU A 304 -11.48 -21.05 5.66
C LEU A 304 -10.62 -21.33 6.90
N LEU A 305 -9.44 -20.73 7.00
CA LEU A 305 -8.61 -20.81 8.21
C LEU A 305 -9.32 -20.19 9.41
N GLY A 306 -9.90 -19.01 9.25
CA GLY A 306 -10.63 -18.31 10.32
C GLY A 306 -11.85 -19.07 10.82
N GLN A 307 -12.45 -19.93 9.98
CA GLN A 307 -13.54 -20.83 10.32
C GLN A 307 -13.08 -22.20 10.87
N GLY A 308 -11.77 -22.44 10.96
CA GLY A 308 -11.21 -23.74 11.38
C GLY A 308 -11.34 -24.84 10.32
N LYS A 309 -11.68 -24.50 9.07
CA LYS A 309 -11.83 -25.45 7.96
C LYS A 309 -10.52 -25.79 7.26
N VAL A 310 -9.50 -24.95 7.44
CA VAL A 310 -8.14 -25.20 6.95
C VAL A 310 -7.14 -24.98 8.09
N SER A 311 -6.17 -25.88 8.26
CA SER A 311 -5.15 -25.74 9.32
C SER A 311 -3.97 -24.87 8.92
N MET A 312 -3.54 -24.91 7.66
CA MET A 312 -2.40 -24.14 7.13
C MET A 312 -2.73 -23.54 5.77
N ILE A 313 -2.34 -22.28 5.53
CA ILE A 313 -2.50 -21.60 4.25
C ILE A 313 -1.26 -20.82 3.82
N ILE A 314 -1.05 -20.70 2.51
CA ILE A 314 -0.16 -19.67 1.96
C ILE A 314 -0.95 -18.37 1.83
N THR A 315 -0.47 -17.30 2.47
CA THR A 315 -1.13 -15.99 2.46
C THR A 315 -0.09 -14.85 2.48
N THR A 316 -0.50 -13.64 2.80
CA THR A 316 0.34 -12.45 2.98
C THR A 316 -0.15 -11.63 4.18
N TYR A 317 0.61 -10.62 4.61
CA TYR A 317 0.18 -9.69 5.68
C TYR A 317 -1.09 -8.90 5.30
N LEU A 318 -1.27 -8.57 4.01
CA LEU A 318 -2.51 -8.02 3.49
C LEU A 318 -3.66 -9.03 3.66
N GLY A 319 -3.45 -10.30 3.26
CA GLY A 319 -4.45 -11.36 3.30
C GLY A 319 -4.95 -11.66 4.72
N ILE A 320 -4.05 -11.77 5.70
CA ILE A 320 -4.43 -12.10 7.09
C ILE A 320 -5.35 -11.06 7.74
N ASN A 321 -5.53 -9.86 7.15
CA ASN A 321 -6.57 -8.94 7.60
C ASN A 321 -7.97 -9.59 7.55
N HIS A 322 -8.24 -10.51 6.62
CA HIS A 322 -9.50 -11.27 6.58
C HIS A 322 -9.77 -12.04 7.89
N LEU A 323 -8.73 -12.38 8.65
CA LEU A 323 -8.84 -13.09 9.93
C LEU A 323 -9.39 -12.23 11.07
N ARG A 324 -9.33 -10.90 10.96
CA ARG A 324 -9.76 -9.95 12.03
C ARG A 324 -11.22 -10.13 12.45
N LYS A 325 -12.07 -10.67 11.58
CA LYS A 325 -13.49 -10.93 11.88
C LYS A 325 -13.75 -12.27 12.57
N TYR A 326 -12.75 -13.13 12.68
CA TYR A 326 -12.84 -14.43 13.34
C TYR A 326 -12.10 -14.43 14.67
N LYS A 327 -12.50 -15.35 15.56
CA LYS A 327 -11.80 -15.61 16.82
C LYS A 327 -10.88 -16.81 16.65
N VAL A 328 -9.93 -16.72 15.72
CA VAL A 328 -8.96 -17.78 15.45
C VAL A 328 -7.63 -17.48 16.14
N ASN A 329 -7.04 -18.49 16.78
CA ASN A 329 -5.70 -18.43 17.33
C ASN A 329 -4.70 -18.84 16.23
N PHE A 330 -4.21 -17.87 15.46
CA PHE A 330 -3.32 -18.12 14.33
C PHE A 330 -1.90 -17.58 14.54
N GLU A 331 -0.94 -18.18 13.87
CA GLU A 331 0.47 -17.78 13.87
C GLU A 331 1.02 -17.79 12.44
N VAL A 332 2.19 -17.18 12.26
CA VAL A 332 2.87 -17.08 10.95
C VAL A 332 4.25 -17.70 10.98
N ALA A 333 4.66 -18.27 9.84
CA ALA A 333 5.97 -18.86 9.62
C ALA A 333 6.48 -18.53 8.21
N PRO A 334 7.79 -18.67 7.95
CA PRO A 334 8.30 -18.70 6.57
C PRO A 334 7.55 -19.74 5.74
N LEU A 335 7.54 -19.56 4.41
CA LEU A 335 7.19 -20.68 3.55
C LEU A 335 8.24 -21.78 3.72
N PRO A 336 7.85 -23.07 3.65
CA PRO A 336 8.83 -24.14 3.61
C PRO A 336 9.83 -23.91 2.49
N GLY A 337 11.10 -24.10 2.82
CA GLY A 337 12.20 -23.73 1.94
C GLY A 337 12.72 -24.89 1.10
N TYR A 338 13.40 -24.53 0.01
CA TYR A 338 14.46 -25.32 -0.60
C TYR A 338 15.82 -24.70 -0.22
N ASP A 339 16.91 -25.02 -0.91
CA ASP A 339 18.24 -24.42 -0.70
C ASP A 339 18.27 -22.89 -0.88
N HIS A 340 17.22 -22.29 -1.46
CA HIS A 340 17.09 -20.85 -1.69
C HIS A 340 15.96 -20.24 -0.84
N PRO A 341 16.29 -19.36 0.14
CA PRO A 341 15.30 -18.72 1.00
C PRO A 341 14.67 -17.51 0.28
N ALA A 342 13.98 -17.75 -0.85
CA ALA A 342 13.28 -16.71 -1.60
C ALA A 342 11.78 -16.70 -1.29
N THR A 343 11.19 -15.52 -1.16
CA THR A 343 9.74 -15.34 -1.09
C THR A 343 9.31 -14.13 -1.89
N HIS A 344 8.14 -14.24 -2.53
CA HIS A 344 7.57 -13.13 -3.28
C HIS A 344 7.12 -12.02 -2.31
N VAL A 345 7.55 -10.78 -2.57
CA VAL A 345 7.06 -9.58 -1.89
C VAL A 345 6.17 -8.77 -2.84
N ILE A 346 5.00 -8.38 -2.33
CA ILE A 346 4.12 -7.42 -3.00
C ILE A 346 4.46 -6.04 -2.46
N ALA A 347 4.55 -5.04 -3.32
CA ALA A 347 4.61 -3.64 -2.92
C ALA A 347 3.43 -2.87 -3.51
N ILE A 348 2.86 -1.96 -2.73
CA ILE A 348 1.79 -1.07 -3.16
C ILE A 348 2.30 0.36 -3.02
N GLY A 349 2.26 1.12 -4.11
CA GLY A 349 2.69 2.50 -4.20
C GLY A 349 1.53 3.46 -4.47
N LEU A 350 1.72 4.72 -4.15
CA LEU A 350 0.82 5.83 -4.46
C LEU A 350 1.44 6.68 -5.57
N ALA A 351 0.83 6.68 -6.74
CA ALA A 351 1.28 7.46 -7.89
C ALA A 351 0.41 8.70 -8.08
N VAL A 352 1.02 9.82 -8.48
CA VAL A 352 0.30 11.05 -8.83
C VAL A 352 0.22 11.17 -10.36
N ASN A 353 -0.99 11.30 -10.88
CA ASN A 353 -1.19 11.51 -12.31
C ASN A 353 -0.66 12.90 -12.72
N ARG A 354 0.31 12.93 -13.64
CA ARG A 354 0.92 14.16 -14.18
C ARG A 354 -0.09 15.07 -14.86
N GLN A 355 -1.20 14.53 -15.36
CA GLN A 355 -2.27 15.29 -16.01
C GLN A 355 -3.31 15.84 -15.01
N SER A 356 -3.16 15.58 -13.70
CA SER A 356 -4.08 16.12 -12.70
C SER A 356 -4.13 17.66 -12.78
N PRO A 357 -5.32 18.28 -12.78
CA PRO A 357 -5.43 19.74 -12.66
C PRO A 357 -5.04 20.26 -11.27
N ASN A 358 -4.87 19.37 -10.29
CA ASN A 358 -4.67 19.67 -8.87
C ASN A 358 -3.37 19.05 -8.31
N LEU A 359 -2.28 19.07 -9.07
CA LEU A 359 -1.01 18.39 -8.74
C LEU A 359 -0.50 18.64 -7.32
N GLU A 360 -0.56 19.88 -6.83
CA GLU A 360 -0.09 20.21 -5.48
C GLU A 360 -0.96 19.58 -4.39
N ALA A 361 -2.27 19.54 -4.58
CA ALA A 361 -3.18 18.87 -3.66
C ALA A 361 -3.03 17.34 -3.74
N ALA A 362 -2.80 16.79 -4.93
CA ALA A 362 -2.52 15.36 -5.14
C ALA A 362 -1.23 14.91 -4.45
N ARG A 363 -0.15 15.69 -4.59
CA ARG A 363 1.12 15.46 -3.87
C ARG A 363 0.93 15.54 -2.35
N LEU A 364 0.18 16.54 -1.88
CA LEU A 364 -0.13 16.70 -0.46
C LEU A 364 -0.88 15.48 0.12
N LEU A 365 -1.78 14.88 -0.66
CA LEU A 365 -2.46 13.64 -0.27
C LEU A 365 -1.47 12.46 -0.16
N VAL A 366 -0.60 12.27 -1.17
CA VAL A 366 0.43 11.23 -1.14
C VAL A 366 1.37 11.44 0.05
N ASP A 367 1.80 12.67 0.30
CA ASP A 367 2.67 13.00 1.43
C ASP A 367 2.01 12.72 2.77
N PHE A 368 0.71 13.02 2.90
CA PHE A 368 -0.06 12.71 4.09
C PHE A 368 -0.21 11.20 4.31
N LEU A 369 -0.50 10.42 3.27
CA LEU A 369 -0.69 8.97 3.39
C LEU A 369 0.60 8.22 3.71
N THR A 370 1.75 8.78 3.31
CA THR A 370 3.08 8.17 3.46
C THR A 370 3.91 8.77 4.59
N GLN A 371 3.38 9.73 5.37
CA GLN A 371 4.04 10.24 6.57
C GLN A 371 3.99 9.22 7.72
N TYR A 372 4.99 9.26 8.59
CA TYR A 372 5.11 8.37 9.75
C TYR A 372 3.82 8.21 10.56
N SER A 373 3.15 9.31 10.93
CA SER A 373 1.94 9.24 11.78
C SER A 373 0.79 8.49 11.11
N THR A 374 0.67 8.56 9.78
CA THR A 374 -0.38 7.85 9.03
C THR A 374 -0.02 6.38 8.86
N GLN A 375 1.24 6.11 8.53
CA GLN A 375 1.78 4.75 8.41
C GLN A 375 1.72 3.98 9.74
N LEU A 376 1.95 4.66 10.86
CA LEU A 376 1.79 4.08 12.19
C LEU A 376 0.34 3.69 12.50
N VAL A 377 -0.65 4.49 12.05
CA VAL A 377 -2.07 4.15 12.22
C VAL A 377 -2.40 2.85 11.48
N ILE A 378 -1.86 2.65 10.26
CA ILE A 378 -2.01 1.38 9.53
C ILE A 378 -1.44 0.24 10.37
N ARG A 379 -0.17 0.33 10.80
CA ARG A 379 0.47 -0.71 11.64
C ARG A 379 -0.33 -1.04 12.89
N GLN A 380 -0.96 -0.03 13.52
CA GLN A 380 -1.68 -0.18 14.78
C GLN A 380 -3.11 -0.71 14.62
N LYS A 381 -3.78 -0.38 13.51
CA LYS A 381 -5.18 -0.76 13.30
C LYS A 381 -5.39 -1.98 12.42
N THR A 382 -4.39 -2.36 11.61
CA THR A 382 -4.47 -3.50 10.69
C THR A 382 -3.34 -4.49 10.93
N LEU A 383 -3.36 -5.58 10.15
CA LEU A 383 -2.30 -6.57 10.06
C LEU A 383 -1.36 -6.34 8.87
N SER A 384 -1.52 -5.23 8.15
CA SER A 384 -0.68 -4.87 7.00
C SER A 384 0.64 -4.24 7.43
N LEU A 385 1.65 -4.35 6.57
CA LEU A 385 2.95 -3.71 6.80
C LEU A 385 3.01 -2.37 6.05
N PRO A 386 3.13 -1.24 6.77
CA PRO A 386 3.36 0.07 6.15
C PRO A 386 4.76 0.16 5.53
N ALA A 387 4.95 0.93 4.47
CA ALA A 387 6.25 1.07 3.82
C ALA A 387 7.27 1.88 4.65
N TRP A 388 6.82 2.73 5.57
CA TRP A 388 7.70 3.47 6.47
C TRP A 388 8.37 2.52 7.48
N GLN A 389 9.70 2.43 7.46
CA GLN A 389 10.46 1.43 8.23
C GLN A 389 10.14 1.46 9.73
N ALA A 390 10.31 2.61 10.38
CA ALA A 390 10.06 2.75 11.82
C ALA A 390 8.58 2.53 12.21
N ALA A 391 7.64 2.64 11.27
CA ALA A 391 6.24 2.31 11.52
C ALA A 391 6.02 0.80 11.39
N ALA A 392 6.60 0.14 10.39
CA ALA A 392 6.51 -1.31 10.22
C ALA A 392 7.11 -2.06 11.42
N GLU A 393 8.27 -1.59 11.89
CA GLU A 393 9.01 -2.16 13.01
C GLU A 393 8.54 -1.69 14.39
N TRP A 394 7.41 -0.98 14.46
CA TRP A 394 6.91 -0.44 15.72
C TRP A 394 6.66 -1.56 16.75
N ALA A 395 7.18 -1.34 17.96
CA ALA A 395 7.02 -2.21 19.11
C ALA A 395 6.37 -1.41 20.25
N GLY A 396 5.07 -1.56 20.42
CA GLY A 396 4.31 -1.01 21.53
C GLY A 396 3.07 -1.84 21.84
N GLU A 397 2.12 -1.28 22.57
CA GLU A 397 0.92 -2.01 23.00
C GLU A 397 -0.01 -2.31 21.82
N GLU A 398 -0.25 -3.61 21.60
CA GLU A 398 -1.11 -4.06 20.51
C GLU A 398 -2.59 -3.93 20.88
N SER A 399 -3.37 -3.26 20.03
CA SER A 399 -4.81 -3.03 20.23
C SER A 399 -5.71 -4.07 19.54
N ILE A 400 -5.11 -4.93 18.71
CA ILE A 400 -5.76 -6.04 18.01
C ILE A 400 -4.92 -7.30 18.19
N TYR A 401 -5.55 -8.47 18.01
CA TYR A 401 -4.82 -9.74 17.96
C TYR A 401 -3.75 -9.69 16.87
N ARG A 402 -2.52 -10.08 17.22
CA ARG A 402 -1.43 -10.27 16.27
C ARG A 402 -0.69 -11.56 16.57
N PRO A 403 -0.23 -12.28 15.52
CA PRO A 403 0.63 -13.44 15.69
C PRO A 403 1.88 -13.06 16.48
N SER A 404 2.40 -13.95 17.32
CA SER A 404 3.57 -13.67 18.15
C SER A 404 4.82 -13.41 17.30
N ARG A 405 4.89 -14.02 16.11
CA ARG A 405 5.92 -13.77 15.08
C ARG A 405 5.48 -12.74 14.05
N PHE A 406 4.60 -11.77 14.38
CA PHE A 406 4.22 -10.70 13.43
C PHE A 406 5.41 -9.94 12.84
N ALA A 407 6.54 -9.87 13.55
CA ALA A 407 7.75 -9.23 13.08
C ALA A 407 8.64 -10.11 12.17
N LEU A 408 8.15 -11.30 11.78
CA LEU A 408 8.81 -12.27 10.89
C LEU A 408 9.24 -11.65 9.57
N PHE A 409 8.51 -10.65 9.06
CA PHE A 409 8.87 -9.99 7.80
C PHE A 409 10.31 -9.47 7.80
N ARG A 410 10.87 -9.09 8.96
CA ARG A 410 12.26 -8.62 9.07
C ARG A 410 13.28 -9.72 8.79
N GLU A 411 13.00 -10.93 9.26
CA GLU A 411 13.82 -12.13 8.99
C GLU A 411 13.78 -12.49 7.51
N LEU A 412 12.65 -12.21 6.84
CA LEU A 412 12.44 -12.53 5.43
C LEU A 412 13.03 -11.50 4.45
N ILE A 413 13.40 -10.29 4.90
CA ILE A 413 13.91 -9.21 4.02
C ILE A 413 15.02 -9.68 3.07
N PRO A 414 16.06 -10.43 3.49
CA PRO A 414 17.10 -10.90 2.57
C PRO A 414 16.58 -11.79 1.43
N GLY A 415 15.46 -12.47 1.67
CA GLY A 415 14.78 -13.37 0.74
C GLY A 415 13.70 -12.71 -0.11
N PHE A 416 13.41 -11.42 0.08
CA PHE A 416 12.38 -10.74 -0.71
C PHE A 416 12.76 -10.65 -2.17
N ARG A 417 11.82 -11.05 -3.02
CA ARG A 417 11.98 -11.04 -4.47
C ARG A 417 10.68 -10.57 -5.15
N TYR A 418 10.82 -9.84 -6.25
CA TYR A 418 9.69 -9.43 -7.10
C TYR A 418 9.49 -10.41 -8.26
N GLY A 419 8.29 -10.41 -8.84
CA GLY A 419 7.99 -11.27 -9.99
C GLY A 419 8.89 -11.03 -11.21
N GLY A 420 9.34 -9.79 -11.44
CA GLY A 420 10.24 -9.45 -12.53
C GLY A 420 11.61 -10.14 -12.46
N GLU A 421 12.04 -10.62 -11.29
CA GLU A 421 13.32 -11.34 -11.15
C GLU A 421 13.30 -12.74 -11.79
N LEU A 422 12.11 -13.24 -12.14
CA LEU A 422 11.98 -14.44 -12.97
C LEU A 422 12.26 -14.17 -14.45
N GLY A 423 12.55 -12.94 -14.89
CA GLY A 423 12.99 -12.65 -16.26
C GLY A 423 11.87 -12.55 -17.30
N LEU A 424 10.62 -12.41 -16.84
CA LEU A 424 9.45 -12.13 -17.69
C LEU A 424 8.98 -10.69 -17.50
N SER A 425 8.69 -10.02 -18.61
CA SER A 425 7.88 -8.80 -18.63
C SER A 425 6.42 -9.09 -18.24
N GLU A 426 5.65 -8.05 -17.93
CA GLU A 426 4.25 -8.20 -17.57
C GLU A 426 3.38 -8.74 -18.72
N SER A 427 3.73 -8.38 -19.96
CA SER A 427 3.09 -8.96 -21.14
C SER A 427 3.34 -10.46 -21.27
N GLU A 428 4.54 -10.91 -20.94
CA GLU A 428 4.96 -12.31 -21.01
C GLU A 428 4.40 -13.14 -19.86
N TRP A 429 4.20 -12.55 -18.68
CA TRP A 429 3.46 -13.21 -17.59
C TRP A 429 2.06 -13.62 -18.01
N ASN A 430 1.35 -12.80 -18.79
CA ASN A 430 0.03 -13.15 -19.30
C ASN A 430 0.09 -14.33 -20.28
N VAL A 431 1.13 -14.39 -21.13
CA VAL A 431 1.39 -15.52 -22.03
C VAL A 431 1.70 -16.77 -21.22
N PHE A 432 2.60 -16.68 -20.24
CA PHE A 432 2.97 -17.76 -19.34
C PHE A 432 1.74 -18.37 -18.66
N PHE A 433 0.90 -17.55 -18.02
CA PHE A 433 -0.28 -18.08 -17.33
C PHE A 433 -1.26 -18.76 -18.28
N LYS A 434 -1.47 -18.20 -19.47
CA LYS A 434 -2.34 -18.81 -20.48
C LYS A 434 -1.86 -20.21 -20.91
N GLU A 435 -0.56 -20.36 -21.13
CA GLU A 435 0.02 -21.63 -21.58
C GLU A 435 0.19 -22.63 -20.42
N VAL A 436 0.68 -22.18 -19.26
CA VAL A 436 0.93 -23.05 -18.11
C VAL A 436 -0.36 -23.65 -17.55
N PHE A 437 -1.49 -22.95 -17.65
CA PHE A 437 -2.79 -23.50 -17.26
C PHE A 437 -3.20 -24.70 -18.10
N MET A 438 -2.85 -24.76 -19.39
CA MET A 438 -3.08 -25.95 -20.22
C MET A 438 -2.23 -27.13 -19.75
N TYR A 439 -0.94 -26.88 -19.47
CA TYR A 439 -0.02 -27.89 -18.94
C TYR A 439 -0.47 -28.40 -17.56
N TRP A 440 -0.81 -27.51 -16.63
CA TRP A 440 -1.27 -27.86 -15.29
C TRP A 440 -2.61 -28.60 -15.30
N SER A 441 -3.50 -28.27 -16.23
CA SER A 441 -4.78 -28.98 -16.42
C SER A 441 -4.62 -30.36 -17.10
N GLY A 442 -3.40 -30.74 -17.49
CA GLY A 442 -3.15 -32.00 -18.20
C GLY A 442 -3.61 -32.01 -19.66
N LEU A 443 -3.89 -30.84 -20.24
CA LEU A 443 -4.28 -30.68 -21.64
C LEU A 443 -3.06 -30.58 -22.57
N GLU A 444 -1.86 -30.51 -22.01
CA GLU A 444 -0.60 -30.39 -22.76
C GLU A 444 0.53 -31.19 -22.08
N THR A 445 1.45 -31.74 -22.89
CA THR A 445 2.66 -32.41 -22.39
C THR A 445 3.73 -31.39 -21.98
N GLU A 446 4.66 -31.79 -21.10
CA GLU A 446 5.78 -30.91 -20.71
C GLU A 446 6.62 -30.46 -21.91
N GLU A 447 6.89 -31.37 -22.85
CA GLU A 447 7.64 -31.09 -24.08
C GLU A 447 6.91 -30.08 -24.98
N SER A 448 5.59 -30.23 -25.14
CA SER A 448 4.79 -29.29 -25.95
C SER A 448 4.72 -27.92 -25.28
N PHE A 449 4.48 -27.87 -23.97
CA PHE A 449 4.46 -26.64 -23.20
C PHE A 449 5.80 -25.90 -23.29
N CYS A 450 6.92 -26.58 -23.06
CA CYS A 450 8.25 -25.97 -23.16
C CYS A 450 8.48 -25.40 -24.56
N ARG A 451 8.25 -26.18 -25.62
CA ARG A 451 8.43 -25.71 -26.99
C ARG A 451 7.57 -24.48 -27.27
N ARG A 452 6.30 -24.47 -26.86
CA ARG A 452 5.41 -23.32 -27.06
C ARG A 452 5.88 -22.09 -26.30
N MET A 453 6.34 -22.25 -25.06
CA MET A 453 6.91 -21.14 -24.29
C MET A 453 8.17 -20.57 -24.95
N GLU A 454 9.07 -21.44 -25.42
CA GLU A 454 10.31 -21.04 -26.11
C GLU A 454 10.05 -20.41 -27.50
N GLU A 455 8.90 -20.68 -28.12
CA GLU A 455 8.47 -20.04 -29.37
C GLU A 455 7.78 -18.67 -29.14
N LEU A 456 7.16 -18.48 -27.98
CA LEU A 456 6.34 -17.30 -27.66
C LEU A 456 7.10 -16.20 -26.91
N LEU A 457 8.19 -16.55 -26.21
CA LEU A 457 9.06 -15.66 -25.43
C LEU A 457 10.40 -15.43 -26.12
#